data_AF-A0A9R1AUX9-F1
#
_entry.id   AF-A0A9R1AUX9-F1
#
_cell.length_a   1.000
_cell.length_b   1.000
_cell.length_c   1.000
_cell.angle_alpha   90.00
_cell.angle_beta   90.00
_cell.angle_gamma   90.00
#
_symmetry.space_group_name_H-M   'P 1'
#
loop_
_entity.id
_entity.type
_entity.pdbx_description
1 polymer ?
#
loop_
_entity_poly.entity_id
_entity_poly.type
_entity_poly.pdbx_seq_one_letter_code
_entity_poly.pdbx_strand_id
1 'polypeptide(L)' 'MQFVIRKLSPNDRLSIVTFSDDAQRLCHLRSMTQASKAHLEDLVDGLGVINMTNMEAGLKTGHQILDGRHSNHKVHEHT' A
#
# COMPACT_ATOMS: atom_id res chain seq x y z
N MET A 1 7.15 -11.80 -3.49
CA MET A 1 6.72 -10.53 -4.13
C MET A 1 7.74 -9.38 -4.02
N GLN A 2 8.94 -9.61 -3.46
CA GLN A 2 9.95 -8.55 -3.22
C GLN A 2 10.50 -7.89 -4.50
N PHE A 3 10.49 -8.59 -5.64
CA PHE A 3 11.00 -8.07 -6.91
C PHE A 3 10.38 -6.71 -7.29
N VAL A 4 9.06 -6.55 -7.11
CA VAL A 4 8.36 -5.30 -7.43
C VAL A 4 8.89 -4.17 -6.53
N ILE A 5 8.99 -4.40 -5.22
CA ILE A 5 9.50 -3.42 -4.25
C ILE A 5 10.91 -2.95 -4.63
N ARG A 6 11.78 -3.88 -5.04
CA ARG A 6 13.17 -3.58 -5.44
C ARG A 6 13.25 -2.70 -6.68
N LYS A 7 12.33 -2.86 -7.64
CA LYS A 7 12.32 -2.15 -8.93
C LYS A 7 11.80 -0.71 -8.85
N LEU A 8 11.05 -0.35 -7.81
CA LEU A 8 10.52 1.00 -7.66
C LEU A 8 11.63 2.01 -7.37
N SER A 9 11.53 3.21 -7.91
CA SER A 9 12.45 4.32 -7.69
C SER A 9 12.00 5.20 -6.51
N PRO A 10 12.84 6.08 -5.96
CA PRO A 10 12.43 7.02 -4.92
C PRO A 10 11.27 7.96 -5.30
N ASN A 11 11.00 8.13 -6.60
CA ASN A 11 9.88 8.93 -7.11
C ASN A 11 8.53 8.16 -7.06
N ASP A 12 8.60 6.84 -6.93
CA ASP A 12 7.42 5.99 -6.83
C ASP A 12 6.89 5.91 -5.40
N ARG A 13 5.58 5.65 -5.28
CA ARG A 13 4.92 5.41 -4.00
C ARG A 13 4.23 4.06 -4.00
N LEU A 14 4.29 3.36 -2.87
CA LEU A 14 3.67 2.07 -2.69
C LEU A 14 2.85 2.04 -1.39
N SER A 15 1.75 1.31 -1.45
CA SER A 15 0.94 0.88 -0.32
C SER A 15 0.68 -0.62 -0.52
N ILE A 16 0.66 -1.41 0.55
CA ILE A 16 0.39 -2.85 0.49
C ILE A 16 -0.96 -3.13 1.15
N VAL A 17 -1.81 -3.87 0.45
CA VAL A 17 -3.08 -4.40 0.94
C VAL A 17 -2.99 -5.92 0.87
N THR A 18 -3.38 -6.59 1.95
CA THR A 18 -3.61 -8.04 2.00
C THR A 18 -5.10 -8.31 2.10
N PHE A 19 -5.57 -9.44 1.57
CA PHE A 19 -6.98 -9.82 1.65
C PHE A 19 -7.18 -11.34 1.74
N SER A 20 -8.21 -11.74 2.48
CA SER A 20 -8.69 -13.10 2.73
C SER A 20 -10.22 -13.08 2.78
N ASP A 21 -10.87 -13.42 3.89
CA ASP A 21 -12.26 -13.08 4.21
C ASP A 21 -12.51 -11.56 4.34
N ASP A 22 -11.52 -10.79 4.78
CA ASP A 22 -11.52 -9.31 4.83
C ASP A 22 -10.24 -8.74 4.19
N ALA A 23 -10.10 -7.41 4.13
CA ALA A 23 -8.92 -6.73 3.61
C ALA A 23 -8.27 -5.79 4.63
N GLN A 24 -6.94 -5.78 4.66
CA GLN A 24 -6.16 -4.93 5.57
C GLN A 24 -5.08 -4.16 4.83
N ARG A 25 -4.95 -2.88 5.17
CA ARG A 25 -3.84 -2.03 4.73
C ARG A 25 -2.65 -2.21 5.67
N LEU A 26 -1.56 -2.80 5.16
CA LEU A 26 -0.35 -3.05 5.95
C LEU A 26 0.54 -1.83 6.11
N CYS A 27 0.45 -0.88 5.18
CA CYS A 27 1.17 0.39 5.27
C CYS A 27 0.42 1.52 4.56
N HIS A 28 0.68 2.76 4.95
CA HIS A 28 0.22 3.94 4.20
C HIS A 28 0.97 4.07 2.86
N LEU A 29 0.40 4.83 1.92
CA LEU A 29 1.04 5.19 0.66
C LEU A 29 2.28 6.05 0.94
N ARG A 30 3.48 5.51 0.72
CA ARG A 30 4.76 6.16 1.07
C ARG A 30 5.75 6.09 -0.08
N SER A 31 6.71 7.02 -0.14
CA SER A 31 7.78 7.02 -1.16
C SER A 31 8.77 5.88 -0.96
N MET A 32 9.30 5.32 -2.07
CA MET A 32 10.18 4.14 -2.06
C MET A 32 11.65 4.45 -1.79
N THR A 33 11.93 5.01 -0.61
CA THR A 33 13.29 5.15 -0.04
C THR A 33 13.88 3.78 0.32
N GLN A 34 15.20 3.69 0.47
CA GLN A 34 15.86 2.42 0.85
C GLN A 34 15.31 1.83 2.16
N ALA A 35 15.09 2.66 3.17
CA ALA A 35 14.51 2.23 4.44
C ALA A 35 13.06 1.71 4.28
N SER A 36 12.26 2.39 3.46
CA SER A 36 10.88 1.94 3.19
C SER A 36 10.85 0.62 2.43
N LYS A 37 11.75 0.40 1.47
CA LYS A 37 11.87 -0.87 0.75
C LYS A 37 12.20 -2.02 1.69
N ALA A 38 13.21 -1.87 2.55
CA ALA A 38 13.59 -2.90 3.53
C ALA A 38 12.41 -3.26 4.45
N HIS A 39 11.70 -2.26 4.97
CA HIS A 39 10.52 -2.48 5.80
C HIS A 39 9.37 -3.17 5.04
N LEU A 40 9.17 -2.85 3.77
CA LEU A 40 8.11 -3.46 2.95
C LEU A 40 8.46 -4.88 2.52
N GLU A 41 9.74 -5.19 2.32
CA GLU A 41 10.22 -6.56 2.10
C GLU A 41 9.93 -7.44 3.32
N ASP A 42 10.23 -6.95 4.53
CA ASP A 42 9.94 -7.66 5.80
C ASP A 42 8.43 -7.88 6.00
N LEU A 43 7.60 -6.86 5.76
CA LEU A 43 6.14 -7.00 5.80
C LEU A 43 5.61 -8.07 4.84
N VAL A 44 6.16 -8.16 3.64
CA VAL A 44 5.75 -9.15 2.64
C VAL A 44 6.21 -10.56 3.03
N ASP A 45 7.39 -10.69 3.63
CA ASP A 45 7.91 -11.98 4.09
C ASP A 45 7.13 -12.52 5.29
N GLY A 46 6.56 -11.63 6.12
CA GLY A 46 5.70 -11.99 7.24
C GLY A 46 4.26 -12.38 6.87
N LEU A 47 3.89 -12.37 5.59
CA LEU A 47 2.52 -12.70 5.16
C LEU A 47 2.23 -14.20 5.31
N GLY A 48 1.22 -14.52 6.12
CA GLY A 48 0.64 -15.86 6.20
C GLY A 48 -0.56 -16.02 5.26
N VAL A 49 -0.76 -17.25 4.78
CA VAL A 49 -1.97 -17.62 4.04
C VAL A 49 -3.04 -18.06 5.02
N ILE A 50 -4.25 -17.53 4.87
CA ILE A 50 -5.45 -18.00 5.57
C ILE A 50 -6.51 -18.39 4.54
N ASN A 51 -7.59 -19.01 4.99
CA ASN A 51 -8.69 -19.47 4.13
C ASN A 51 -9.53 -18.29 3.58
N MET A 52 -10.40 -18.60 2.62
CA MET A 52 -11.31 -17.66 1.93
C MET A 52 -10.62 -16.67 1.00
N THR A 53 -11.41 -16.03 0.14
CA THR A 53 -10.92 -15.01 -0.80
C THR A 53 -12.02 -13.99 -1.11
N ASN A 54 -11.84 -12.77 -0.63
CA ASN A 54 -12.74 -11.64 -0.76
C ASN A 54 -12.04 -10.53 -1.57
N MET A 55 -11.99 -10.75 -2.88
CA MET A 55 -11.35 -9.81 -3.81
C MET A 55 -12.01 -8.44 -3.79
N GLU A 56 -13.32 -8.38 -3.54
CA GLU A 56 -14.06 -7.12 -3.47
C GLU A 56 -13.56 -6.24 -2.33
N ALA A 57 -13.37 -6.79 -1.12
CA ALA A 57 -12.80 -6.07 0.02
C ALA A 57 -11.39 -5.54 -0.30
N GLY A 58 -10.56 -6.37 -0.93
CA GLY A 58 -9.21 -5.99 -1.37
C GLY A 58 -9.21 -4.80 -2.34
N LEU A 59 -10.07 -4.85 -3.37
CA LEU A 59 -10.20 -3.78 -4.36
C LEU A 59 -10.76 -2.49 -3.76
N LYS A 60 -11.81 -2.57 -2.92
CA LYS A 60 -12.37 -1.40 -2.22
C LYS A 60 -11.33 -0.72 -1.34
N THR A 61 -10.54 -1.50 -0.59
CA THR A 61 -9.47 -0.97 0.26
C THR A 61 -8.38 -0.29 -0.56
N GLY A 62 -7.97 -0.92 -1.67
CA GLY A 62 -7.02 -0.32 -2.62
C GLY A 62 -7.52 1.00 -3.20
N HIS A 63 -8.80 1.08 -3.59
CA HIS A 63 -9.43 2.29 -4.10
C HIS A 63 -9.42 3.42 -3.06
N GLN A 64 -9.83 3.14 -1.83
CA GLN A 64 -9.85 4.13 -0.73
C GLN A 64 -8.47 4.73 -0.45
N ILE A 65 -7.40 3.95 -0.57
CA ILE A 65 -6.02 4.43 -0.43
C ILE A 65 -5.67 5.45 -1.52
N LEU A 66 -6.12 5.21 -2.75
CA LEU A 66 -5.88 6.11 -3.88
C LEU A 66 -6.74 7.38 -3.80
N ASP A 67 -8.00 7.28 -3.37
CA ASP A 67 -8.86 8.46 -3.14
C ASP A 67 -8.28 9.39 -2.07
N GLY A 68 -7.70 8.83 -1.00
CA GLY A 68 -7.02 9.59 0.04
C GLY A 68 -5.85 10.44 -0.49
N ARG A 69 -5.21 10.01 -1.59
CA ARG A 69 -4.14 10.79 -2.25
C ARG A 69 -4.68 12.07 -2.88
N HIS A 70 -5.88 12.02 -3.47
CA HIS A 70 -6.49 13.17 -4.13
C HIS A 70 -6.94 14.20 -3.09
N SER A 71 -7.38 13.73 -1.92
CA SER A 71 -7.88 14.57 -0.82
C SER A 71 -6.79 15.40 -0.12
N ASN A 72 -5.52 14.97 -0.18
CA ASN A 72 -4.38 15.70 0.38
C ASN A 72 -3.72 16.69 -0.60
N HIS A 73 -4.24 16.84 -1.83
CA HIS A 73 -3.92 17.94 -2.72
C HIS A 73 -4.92 19.10 -2.56
N LYS A 74 -5.21 19.50 -1.31
CA LYS A 74 -5.78 20.82 -1.07
C LYS A 74 -4.63 21.82 -1.10
N VAL A 75 -4.51 22.53 -2.22
CA VAL A 75 -3.79 23.80 -2.29
C VAL A 75 -4.17 24.64 -1.07
N HIS A 76 -3.18 24.99 -0.25
CA HIS A 76 -3.31 26.05 0.74
C HIS A 76 -3.47 27.37 -0.03
N GLU A 77 -4.68 27.66 -0.51
CA GLU A 77 -5.06 29.04 -0.81
C GLU A 77 -5.20 29.76 0.52
N HIS A 78 -4.25 30.65 0.80
CA HIS A 78 -4.28 31.57 1.92
C HIS A 78 -5.48 32.52 1.75
N THR A 79 -6.31 32.61 2.79
CA THR A 79 -7.15 33.79 3.06
C THR A 79 -6.42 34.67 4.06
#